data_AF-A0A0E2B3H6-F1
#
_entry.id   AF-A0A0E2B3H6-F1
#
_cell.length_a   1.000
_cell.length_b   1.000
_cell.length_c   1.000
_cell.angle_alpha   90.00
_cell.angle_beta   90.00
_cell.angle_gamma   90.00
#
_symmetry.space_group_name_H-M   'P 1'
#
loop_
_entity.id
_entity.type
_entity.pdbx_description
1 polymer ?
#
loop_
_entity_poly.entity_id
_entity_poly.type
_entity_poly.pdbx_seq_one_letter_code
_entity_poly.pdbx_strand_id
1 'polypeptide(L)'
;MLFEFQNRILAMSEVHNYLYKSDNYHSIEFSNVIEKIIENLKNKHKDSKITILNYSEKINLPIEKAIPCAMIFNELLNNSLTHAFKESKDPNIEIHFSKNFSLYKLAVKDNGTGMTKLEKFEHNRFYFNSDTF
;
A
#
# COMPACT_ATOMS: atom_id res chain seq x y z
N MET A 1 12.96 13.25 10.61
CA MET A 1 11.52 13.60 10.77
C MET A 1 11.22 15.05 10.36
N LEU A 2 11.80 16.08 10.98
CA LEU A 2 11.62 17.49 10.56
C LEU A 2 12.31 17.83 9.22
N PHE A 3 13.48 17.25 8.96
CA PHE A 3 14.24 17.45 7.72
C PHE A 3 13.56 16.81 6.48
N GLU A 4 12.89 15.66 6.66
CA GLU A 4 12.13 15.02 5.58
C GLU A 4 10.82 15.75 5.27
N PHE A 5 10.20 16.38 6.28
CA PHE A 5 9.02 17.22 6.08
C PHE A 5 9.36 18.53 5.33
N GLN A 6 10.53 19.14 5.61
CA GLN A 6 11.04 20.28 4.83
C GLN A 6 11.37 19.91 3.38
N ASN A 7 12.00 18.75 3.13
CA ASN A 7 12.25 18.28 1.77
C ASN A 7 10.95 17.96 1.01
N ARG A 8 9.90 17.48 1.68
CA ARG A 8 8.57 17.32 1.07
C ARG A 8 7.90 18.65 0.73
N ILE A 9 8.07 19.68 1.55
CA ILE A 9 7.56 21.03 1.26
C ILE A 9 8.32 21.69 0.09
N LEU A 10 9.65 21.55 0.03
CA LEU A 10 10.46 22.06 -1.09
C LEU A 10 10.16 21.32 -2.39
N ALA A 11 10.02 19.99 -2.34
CA ALA A 11 9.57 19.18 -3.47
C ALA A 11 8.13 19.56 -3.91
N MET A 12 7.23 19.87 -2.97
CA MET A 12 5.89 20.38 -3.29
C MET A 12 5.91 21.76 -3.95
N SER A 13 6.88 22.63 -3.63
CA SER A 13 7.02 23.96 -4.25
C SER A 13 7.57 23.88 -5.69
N GLU A 14 8.54 23.00 -5.94
CA GLU A 14 9.03 22.67 -7.28
C GLU A 14 7.94 22.02 -8.14
N VAL A 15 7.19 21.07 -7.56
CA VAL A 15 6.02 20.45 -8.19
C VAL A 15 4.92 21.50 -8.46
N HIS A 16 4.67 22.43 -7.54
CA HIS A 16 3.74 23.54 -7.74
C HIS A 16 4.13 24.44 -8.93
N ASN A 17 5.42 24.74 -9.10
CA ASN A 17 5.94 25.49 -10.26
C ASN A 17 5.87 24.69 -11.58
N TYR A 18 5.94 23.36 -11.52
CA TYR A 18 5.87 22.48 -12.70
C TYR A 18 4.42 22.17 -13.13
N LEU A 19 3.50 22.03 -12.17
CA LEU A 19 2.09 21.64 -12.38
C LEU A 19 1.28 22.65 -13.20
N TYR A 20 1.61 23.94 -13.15
CA TYR A 20 0.82 24.97 -13.84
C TYR A 20 1.14 25.12 -15.34
N LYS A 21 2.04 24.31 -15.91
CA LYS A 21 2.47 24.43 -17.31
C LYS A 21 1.98 23.31 -18.25
N SER A 22 1.18 22.34 -17.82
CA SER A 22 0.67 21.31 -18.76
C SER A 22 -0.62 20.61 -18.33
N ASP A 23 -1.56 20.53 -19.27
CA ASP A 23 -2.99 20.23 -19.10
C ASP A 23 -3.38 18.76 -18.76
N ASN A 24 -2.53 17.93 -18.14
CA ASN A 24 -2.91 16.51 -17.93
C ASN A 24 -2.37 15.78 -16.67
N TYR A 25 -2.17 16.50 -15.55
CA TYR A 25 -1.42 16.01 -14.38
C TYR A 25 -2.23 15.43 -13.19
N HIS A 26 -3.47 14.94 -13.38
CA HIS A 26 -4.34 14.61 -12.23
C HIS A 26 -4.33 13.15 -11.74
N SER A 27 -3.67 12.21 -12.43
CA SER A 27 -3.68 10.79 -12.04
C SER A 27 -2.38 10.05 -12.37
N ILE A 28 -2.11 8.95 -11.66
CA ILE A 28 -0.95 8.07 -11.84
C ILE A 28 -1.40 6.61 -11.97
N GLU A 29 -0.71 5.83 -12.80
CA GLU A 29 -0.92 4.38 -12.87
C GLU A 29 -0.42 3.74 -11.57
N PHE A 30 -1.35 3.29 -10.73
CA PHE A 30 -1.03 2.89 -9.36
C PHE A 30 -0.37 1.52 -9.25
N SER A 31 -0.52 0.65 -10.25
CA SER A 31 0.25 -0.61 -10.36
C SER A 31 1.76 -0.34 -10.35
N ASN A 32 2.22 0.71 -11.01
CA ASN A 32 3.64 1.09 -11.00
C ASN A 32 4.13 1.52 -9.61
N VAL A 33 3.25 2.19 -8.84
CA VAL A 33 3.54 2.58 -7.45
C VAL A 33 3.64 1.33 -6.56
N ILE A 34 2.71 0.39 -6.72
CA ILE A 34 2.70 -0.91 -6.03
C ILE A 34 4.00 -1.67 -6.31
N GLU A 35 4.37 -1.80 -7.58
CA GLU A 35 5.60 -2.47 -8.00
C GLU A 35 6.84 -1.84 -7.37
N LYS A 36 6.91 -0.50 -7.35
CA LYS A 36 8.07 0.19 -6.78
C LYS A 36 8.21 -0.05 -5.28
N ILE A 37 7.09 -0.07 -4.55
CA ILE A 37 7.08 -0.37 -3.12
C ILE A 37 7.51 -1.83 -2.88
N ILE A 38 7.01 -2.79 -3.67
CA ILE A 38 7.43 -4.19 -3.60
C ILE A 38 8.93 -4.33 -3.85
N GLU A 39 9.47 -3.65 -4.87
CA GLU A 39 10.90 -3.68 -5.22
C GLU A 39 11.76 -3.14 -4.07
N ASN A 40 11.41 -1.97 -3.52
CA ASN A 40 12.11 -1.38 -2.39
C ASN A 40 12.12 -2.31 -1.17
N LEU A 41 10.99 -2.96 -0.91
CA LEU A 41 10.81 -3.89 0.19
C LEU A 41 11.64 -5.17 0.00
N LYS A 42 11.63 -5.78 -1.19
CA LYS A 42 12.52 -6.90 -1.54
C LYS A 42 14.00 -6.54 -1.37
N ASN A 43 14.37 -5.32 -1.76
CA ASN A 43 15.75 -4.83 -1.62
C ASN A 43 16.18 -4.64 -0.17
N LYS A 44 15.27 -4.26 0.72
CA LYS A 44 15.53 -4.14 2.16
C LYS A 44 15.62 -5.51 2.86
N HIS A 45 14.92 -6.51 2.33
CA HIS A 45 14.80 -7.85 2.92
C HIS A 45 15.37 -8.96 2.03
N LYS A 46 16.50 -8.71 1.35
CA LYS A 46 17.10 -9.63 0.36
C LYS A 46 17.37 -11.05 0.88
N ASP A 47 17.63 -11.18 2.19
CA ASP A 47 17.93 -12.47 2.81
C ASP A 47 16.66 -13.27 3.18
N SER A 48 15.48 -12.68 3.03
CA SER A 48 14.21 -13.33 3.34
C SER A 48 13.64 -14.07 2.13
N LYS A 49 13.32 -15.35 2.28
CA LYS A 49 12.74 -16.20 1.23
C LYS A 49 11.23 -15.99 1.08
N ILE A 50 10.80 -14.74 0.88
CA ILE A 50 9.39 -14.38 0.84
C ILE A 50 8.91 -14.33 -0.60
N THR A 51 7.84 -15.07 -0.88
CA THR A 51 7.15 -15.03 -2.16
C THR A 51 6.14 -13.89 -2.14
N ILE A 52 6.18 -13.03 -3.16
CA ILE A 52 5.22 -11.94 -3.33
C ILE A 52 4.56 -12.09 -4.70
N LEU A 53 3.25 -12.31 -4.70
CA LEU A 53 2.42 -12.46 -5.88
C LEU A 53 1.58 -11.19 -6.07
N ASN A 54 1.78 -10.50 -7.18
CA ASN A 54 1.10 -9.25 -7.50
C ASN A 54 0.08 -9.45 -8.64
N TYR A 55 -1.20 -9.29 -8.32
CA TYR A 55 -2.33 -9.38 -9.24
C TYR A 55 -2.99 -8.00 -9.45
N SER A 56 -2.17 -6.94 -9.52
CA SER A 56 -2.66 -5.57 -9.69
C SER A 56 -3.02 -5.27 -11.14
N GLU A 57 -4.23 -4.74 -11.35
CA GLU A 57 -4.68 -4.19 -12.63
C GLU A 57 -4.01 -2.83 -12.91
N LYS A 58 -3.80 -2.52 -14.20
CA LYS A 58 -3.27 -1.22 -14.65
C LYS A 58 -4.36 -0.15 -14.58
N ILE A 59 -4.48 0.48 -13.42
CA ILE A 59 -5.51 1.48 -13.15
C ILE A 59 -4.87 2.80 -12.76
N ASN A 60 -5.35 3.88 -13.39
CA ASN A 60 -5.00 5.24 -13.00
C ASN A 60 -5.82 5.67 -11.77
N LEU A 61 -5.12 6.10 -10.72
CA LEU A 61 -5.70 6.72 -9.54
C LEU A 61 -5.42 8.22 -9.54
N PRO A 62 -6.41 9.07 -9.20
CA PRO A 62 -6.15 10.47 -8.92
C PRO A 62 -5.06 10.62 -7.86
N ILE A 63 -4.15 11.58 -8.04
CA ILE A 63 -2.98 11.74 -7.16
C ILE A 63 -3.40 11.88 -5.69
N GLU A 64 -4.48 12.62 -5.44
CA GLU A 64 -5.07 12.82 -4.10
C GLU A 64 -5.45 11.51 -3.40
N LYS A 65 -5.79 10.46 -4.15
CA LYS A 65 -6.08 9.10 -3.63
C LYS A 65 -4.85 8.21 -3.64
N ALA A 66 -4.00 8.34 -4.66
CA ALA A 66 -2.80 7.53 -4.82
C ALA A 66 -1.83 7.69 -3.64
N ILE A 67 -1.63 8.92 -3.15
CA ILE A 67 -0.71 9.20 -2.04
C ILE A 67 -1.11 8.44 -0.75
N PRO A 68 -2.33 8.62 -0.19
CA PRO A 68 -2.72 7.89 1.01
C PRO A 68 -2.81 6.38 0.78
N CYS A 69 -3.24 5.92 -0.39
CA CYS A 69 -3.25 4.48 -0.71
C CYS A 69 -1.84 3.88 -0.71
N ALA A 70 -0.84 4.58 -1.25
CA ALA A 70 0.55 4.13 -1.25
C ALA A 70 1.11 4.00 0.17
N MET A 71 0.76 4.94 1.05
CA MET A 71 1.16 4.89 2.46
C MET A 71 0.53 3.69 3.18
N ILE A 72 -0.78 3.49 3.05
CA ILE A 72 -1.48 2.34 3.64
C ILE A 72 -0.88 1.03 3.14
N PHE A 73 -0.65 0.92 1.83
CA PHE A 73 -0.05 -0.26 1.22
C PHE A 73 1.34 -0.56 1.77
N ASN A 74 2.20 0.45 1.87
CA ASN A 74 3.55 0.30 2.41
C ASN A 74 3.54 -0.20 3.85
N GLU A 75 2.66 0.34 4.69
CA GLU A 75 2.54 -0.11 6.09
C GLU A 75 1.98 -1.53 6.19
N LEU A 76 0.98 -1.90 5.37
CA LEU A 76 0.47 -3.27 5.34
C LEU A 76 1.58 -4.27 4.98
N LEU A 77 2.39 -3.97 3.94
CA LEU A 77 3.50 -4.82 3.55
C LEU A 77 4.59 -4.92 4.62
N ASN A 78 4.99 -3.78 5.21
CA ASN A 78 5.97 -3.78 6.30
C ASN A 78 5.48 -4.58 7.51
N ASN A 79 4.19 -4.49 7.82
CA ASN A 79 3.58 -5.23 8.91
C ASN A 79 3.60 -6.74 8.65
N SER A 80 3.21 -7.18 7.45
CA SER A 80 3.29 -8.60 7.08
C SER A 80 4.73 -9.13 7.19
N LEU A 81 5.71 -8.38 6.70
CA LEU A 81 7.13 -8.77 6.81
C LEU A 81 7.65 -8.85 8.24
N THR A 82 7.34 -7.83 9.06
CA THR A 82 7.94 -7.67 10.38
C THR A 82 7.30 -8.60 11.41
N HIS A 83 6.00 -8.87 11.25
CA HIS A 83 5.22 -9.55 12.28
C HIS A 83 4.70 -10.92 11.86
N ALA A 84 4.34 -11.13 10.59
CA ALA A 84 3.54 -12.29 10.21
C ALA A 84 4.38 -13.57 10.00
N PHE A 85 5.64 -13.46 9.58
CA PHE A 85 6.42 -14.61 9.09
C PHE A 85 7.45 -15.21 10.06
N LYS A 86 7.37 -14.93 11.36
CA LYS A 86 8.35 -15.43 12.35
C LYS A 86 8.47 -16.95 12.39
N GLU A 87 7.38 -17.67 12.10
CA GLU A 87 7.32 -19.14 12.14
C GLU A 87 6.86 -19.77 10.80
N SER A 88 6.70 -18.96 9.74
CA SER A 88 6.23 -19.47 8.45
C SER A 88 7.35 -20.18 7.70
N LYS A 89 7.09 -21.42 7.27
CA LYS A 89 8.04 -22.21 6.47
C LYS A 89 8.07 -21.79 4.99
N ASP A 90 7.00 -21.18 4.51
CA ASP A 90 6.85 -20.70 3.14
C ASP A 90 6.09 -19.36 3.15
N PRO A 91 6.75 -18.26 3.54
CA PRO A 91 6.11 -16.97 3.69
C PRO A 91 5.67 -16.40 2.34
N ASN A 92 4.38 -16.10 2.23
CA ASN A 92 3.72 -15.65 1.00
C ASN A 92 2.86 -14.40 1.27
N ILE A 93 2.95 -13.42 0.36
CA ILE A 93 2.06 -12.25 0.31
C ILE A 93 1.39 -12.21 -1.06
N GLU A 94 0.06 -12.15 -1.06
CA GLU A 94 -0.78 -11.91 -2.22
C GLU A 94 -1.28 -10.46 -2.21
N ILE A 95 -1.10 -9.76 -3.32
CA ILE A 95 -1.51 -8.37 -3.52
C ILE A 95 -2.51 -8.32 -4.66
N HIS A 96 -3.67 -7.73 -4.40
CA HIS A 96 -4.71 -7.53 -5.41
C HIS A 96 -5.07 -6.06 -5.45
N PHE A 97 -5.02 -5.48 -6.65
CA PHE A 97 -5.53 -4.14 -6.89
C PHE A 97 -6.45 -4.17 -8.11
N SER A 98 -7.70 -3.77 -7.92
CA SER A 98 -8.73 -3.84 -8.96
C SER A 98 -9.70 -2.68 -8.84
N LYS A 99 -10.43 -2.40 -9.92
CA LYS A 99 -11.50 -1.42 -9.94
C LYS A 99 -12.81 -2.07 -10.32
N ASN A 100 -13.82 -1.91 -9.46
CA ASN A 100 -15.18 -2.36 -9.73
C ASN A 100 -16.11 -1.13 -9.72
N PHE A 101 -16.65 -0.78 -10.89
CA PHE A 101 -17.41 0.46 -11.13
C PHE A 101 -16.67 1.71 -10.62
N SER A 102 -17.15 2.32 -9.54
CA SER A 102 -16.60 3.53 -8.92
C SER A 102 -15.66 3.25 -7.74
N LEU A 103 -15.51 1.99 -7.34
CA LEU A 103 -14.74 1.57 -6.17
C LEU A 103 -13.40 0.95 -6.57
N TYR A 104 -12.35 1.37 -5.87
CA TYR A 104 -11.03 0.76 -5.95
C TYR A 104 -10.89 -0.22 -4.78
N LYS A 105 -10.42 -1.43 -5.05
CA LYS A 105 -10.16 -2.45 -4.04
C LYS A 105 -8.67 -2.77 -4.06
N LEU A 106 -8.00 -2.43 -2.97
CA LEU A 106 -6.64 -2.87 -2.65
C LEU A 106 -6.72 -3.90 -1.52
N ALA A 107 -6.17 -5.08 -1.74
CA ALA A 107 -6.07 -6.13 -0.72
C ALA A 107 -4.63 -6.64 -0.63
N VAL A 108 -4.17 -6.82 0.60
CA VAL A 108 -2.90 -7.46 0.95
C VAL A 108 -3.24 -8.63 1.86
N LYS A 109 -2.85 -9.84 1.46
CA LYS A 109 -3.09 -11.07 2.22
C LYS A 109 -1.75 -11.75 2.44
N ASP A 110 -1.43 -12.05 3.68
CA ASP A 110 -0.29 -12.89 4.03
C ASP A 110 -0.75 -14.22 4.63
N ASN A 111 0.15 -15.20 4.63
CA ASN A 111 -0.06 -16.52 5.27
C ASN A 111 0.68 -16.63 6.61
N GLY A 112 0.93 -15.51 7.28
CA GLY A 112 1.63 -15.51 8.54
C GLY A 112 0.75 -15.90 9.74
N THR A 113 1.28 -15.72 10.94
CA THR A 113 0.62 -16.11 12.20
C THR A 113 -0.66 -15.32 12.51
N GLY A 114 -0.96 -14.29 11.71
CA GLY A 114 -2.10 -13.39 11.90
C GLY A 114 -1.97 -12.53 13.16
N MET A 115 -2.98 -11.68 13.40
CA MET A 115 -3.09 -10.94 14.66
C MET A 115 -3.81 -11.81 15.69
N THR A 116 -3.10 -12.25 16.73
CA THR A 116 -3.70 -12.94 17.88
C THR A 116 -4.60 -11.98 18.66
N LYS A 117 -5.89 -11.96 18.33
CA LYS A 117 -6.97 -11.16 18.94
C LYS A 117 -6.72 -9.65 18.91
N LEU A 118 -7.66 -8.94 18.30
CA LEU A 118 -7.96 -7.52 18.54
C LEU A 118 -7.49 -7.05 19.92
N GLU A 119 -6.37 -6.34 19.97
CA GLU A 119 -6.23 -5.28 20.97
C GLU A 119 -7.44 -4.38 20.73
N LYS A 120 -8.39 -4.48 21.66
CA LYS A 120 -9.70 -3.84 21.59
C LYS A 120 -9.53 -2.36 21.29
N PHE A 121 -9.71 -1.96 20.04
CA PHE A 121 -10.13 -0.60 19.72
C PHE A 121 -11.60 -0.45 20.13
N GLU A 122 -11.85 -0.31 21.43
CA GLU A 122 -13.11 0.20 21.96
C GLU A 122 -13.14 1.73 21.81
N HIS A 123 -13.23 2.22 20.57
CA HIS A 123 -13.96 3.47 20.32
C HIS A 123 -14.34 3.61 18.83
N ASN A 124 -15.65 3.77 18.62
CA ASN A 124 -16.36 4.08 17.38
C ASN A 124 -16.61 2.91 16.40
N ARG A 125 -17.76 2.26 16.66
CA ARG A 125 -18.58 1.40 15.81
C ARG A 125 -18.40 1.60 14.30
N PHE A 126 -17.99 0.55 13.63
CA PHE A 126 -18.46 0.21 12.29
C PHE A 126 -18.85 -1.27 12.28
N TYR A 127 -20.13 -1.55 12.02
CA TYR A 127 -20.65 -2.90 11.83
C TYR A 127 -20.25 -3.36 10.42
N PHE A 128 -19.44 -4.40 10.31
CA PHE A 128 -19.34 -5.17 9.07
C PHE A 128 -20.20 -6.42 9.24
N ASN A 129 -21.29 -6.48 8.47
CA ASN A 129 -22.10 -7.69 8.36
C ASN A 129 -21.24 -8.80 7.74
N SER A 130 -21.03 -9.85 8.52
CA SER A 130 -20.66 -11.16 8.03
C SER A 130 -21.84 -11.70 7.24
N ASP A 131 -21.81 -11.58 5.91
CA ASP A 131 -22.48 -12.47 4.97
C ASP A 131 -22.15 -11.99 3.56
N THR A 132 -21.12 -12.58 2.96
CA THR A 132 -21.11 -12.99 1.54
C THR A 132 -19.80 -13.71 1.24
N PHE A 133 -19.96 -14.87 0.62
CA PHE A 133 -18.99 -15.92 0.29
C PHE A 133 -17.73 -15.45 -0.44
#